data_AF-A0A0M5KE46-F1
#
_entry.id   AF-A0A0M5KE46-F1
#
_cell.length_a   1.000
_cell.length_b   1.000
_cell.length_c   1.000
_cell.angle_alpha   90.00
_cell.angle_beta   90.00
_cell.angle_gamma   90.00
#
_symmetry.space_group_name_H-M   'P 1'
#
loop_
_entity.id
_entity.type
_entity.pdbx_description
1 polymer ?
#
loop_
_entity_poly.entity_id
_entity_poly.type
_entity_poly.pdbx_seq_one_letter_code
_entity_poly.pdbx_strand_id
1 'polypeptide(L)'
;NSNMDKVQFHTYFSYKDLFGFSILLLTLCTLSSFFPNVLGDPDNFTPANPLSTPPHIKPEWYFLFAYAILRSIPNKLGGVLALLFSILILLIMPIIHTSKQRAMIFRPTTKLLFWTLVANT
;
A
#
# COMPACT_ATOMS: atom_id res chain seq x y z
N ASN A 1 -17.38 -22.27 7.46
CA ASN A 1 -16.32 -23.29 7.48
C ASN A 1 -16.30 -23.92 6.09
N SER A 2 -15.26 -23.71 5.28
CA SER A 2 -15.21 -24.17 3.87
C SER A 2 -14.64 -25.59 3.71
N ASN A 3 -14.57 -26.36 4.80
CA ASN A 3 -14.00 -27.72 4.77
C ASN A 3 -14.72 -28.68 3.82
N MET A 4 -16.00 -28.45 3.51
CA MET A 4 -16.78 -29.30 2.61
C MET A 4 -16.42 -29.11 1.13
N ASP A 5 -15.87 -27.94 0.76
CA ASP A 5 -15.65 -27.55 -0.65
C ASP A 5 -14.16 -27.37 -0.97
N LYS A 6 -13.28 -28.12 -0.30
CA LYS A 6 -11.84 -28.06 -0.54
C LYS A 6 -11.47 -28.77 -1.84
N VAL A 7 -10.65 -28.11 -2.65
CA VAL A 7 -10.03 -28.68 -3.85
C VAL A 7 -8.51 -28.81 -3.64
N GLN A 8 -7.87 -29.68 -4.42
CA GLN A 8 -6.41 -29.81 -4.41
C GLN A 8 -5.73 -28.50 -4.82
N PHE A 9 -4.60 -28.17 -4.20
CA PHE A 9 -3.87 -26.95 -4.52
C PHE A 9 -3.23 -27.02 -5.91
N HIS A 10 -2.51 -28.11 -6.17
CA HIS A 10 -1.91 -28.35 -7.47
C HIS A 10 -3.00 -28.56 -8.52
N THR A 11 -2.71 -28.16 -9.77
CA THR A 11 -3.67 -27.91 -10.86
C THR A 11 -4.45 -26.61 -10.68
N TYR A 12 -5.36 -26.48 -9.72
CA TYR A 12 -6.24 -25.31 -9.66
C TYR A 12 -5.53 -24.00 -9.29
N PHE A 13 -4.88 -23.95 -8.12
CA PHE A 13 -4.22 -22.72 -7.67
C PHE A 13 -2.88 -22.51 -8.37
N SER A 14 -2.15 -23.58 -8.71
CA SER A 14 -0.89 -23.45 -9.46
C SER A 14 -1.07 -22.77 -10.82
N TYR A 15 -2.07 -23.15 -11.62
CA TYR A 15 -2.31 -22.49 -12.91
C TYR A 15 -2.86 -21.06 -12.73
N LYS A 16 -3.70 -20.83 -11.72
CA LYS A 16 -4.19 -19.49 -11.38
C LYS A 16 -3.06 -18.55 -11.00
N ASP A 17 -2.14 -19.00 -10.16
CA ASP A 17 -1.00 -18.21 -9.69
C ASP A 17 -0.02 -17.95 -10.83
N LEU A 18 0.23 -18.93 -11.70
CA LEU A 18 1.06 -18.76 -12.89
C LEU A 18 0.48 -17.70 -13.84
N PHE A 19 -0.85 -17.70 -14.03
CA PHE A 19 -1.52 -16.66 -14.81
C PHE A 19 -1.44 -15.28 -14.14
N GLY A 20 -1.63 -15.19 -12.82
CA GLY A 20 -1.44 -13.92 -12.10
C GLY A 20 -0.01 -13.39 -12.21
N PHE A 21 0.98 -14.28 -12.13
CA PHE A 21 2.39 -13.95 -12.24
C PHE A 21 2.77 -13.52 -13.67
N SER A 22 2.20 -14.14 -14.71
CA SER A 22 2.45 -13.71 -16.09
C SER A 22 1.93 -12.30 -16.36
N ILE A 23 0.77 -11.93 -15.81
CA ILE A 23 0.26 -10.55 -15.86
C ILE A 23 1.21 -9.59 -15.14
N LEU A 24 1.65 -9.94 -13.92
CA LEU A 24 2.58 -9.12 -13.15
C LEU A 24 3.89 -8.88 -13.92
N LEU A 25 4.48 -9.95 -14.48
CA LEU A 25 5.71 -9.83 -15.27
C LEU A 25 5.50 -8.99 -16.54
N LEU A 26 4.38 -9.16 -17.24
CA LEU A 26 4.06 -8.36 -18.42
C LEU A 26 4.01 -6.87 -18.05
N THR A 27 3.29 -6.50 -16.99
CA THR A 27 3.22 -5.10 -16.54
C THR A 27 4.58 -4.56 -16.13
N LEU A 28 5.39 -5.33 -15.42
CA LEU A 28 6.74 -4.93 -15.02
C LEU A 28 7.67 -4.73 -16.23
N CYS A 29 7.66 -5.67 -17.19
CA CYS A 29 8.44 -5.56 -18.42
C CYS A 29 8.03 -4.35 -19.25
N THR A 30 6.72 -4.06 -19.35
CA THR A 30 6.25 -2.86 -20.06
C THR A 30 6.71 -1.57 -19.38
N LEU A 31 6.64 -1.50 -18.05
CA LEU A 31 7.10 -0.34 -17.28
C LEU A 31 8.61 -0.14 -17.44
N SER A 32 9.41 -1.20 -17.27
CA SER A 32 10.87 -1.10 -17.34
C SER A 32 11.39 -0.79 -18.75
N SER A 33 10.74 -1.33 -19.79
CA SER A 33 11.22 -1.19 -21.17
C SER A 33 10.74 0.10 -21.83
N PHE A 34 9.47 0.49 -21.63
CA PHE A 34 8.89 1.66 -22.30
C PHE A 34 8.90 2.93 -21.43
N PHE A 35 8.85 2.79 -20.10
CA PHE A 35 8.64 3.91 -19.18
C PHE A 35 9.51 3.83 -17.90
N PRO A 36 10.84 3.62 -18.01
CA PRO A 36 11.69 3.28 -16.87
C PRO A 36 11.71 4.36 -15.77
N ASN A 37 11.57 5.64 -16.15
CA ASN A 37 11.71 6.76 -15.23
C ASN A 37 10.38 7.38 -14.79
N VAL A 38 9.22 6.82 -15.18
CA VAL A 38 7.90 7.43 -14.89
C VAL A 38 7.60 7.48 -13.39
N LEU A 39 8.10 6.50 -12.62
CA LEU A 39 7.92 6.45 -11.17
C LEU A 39 9.08 7.11 -10.39
N GLY A 40 10.11 7.59 -11.08
CA GLY A 40 11.30 8.19 -10.48
C GLY A 40 11.21 9.70 -10.33
N ASP A 41 12.10 10.26 -9.50
CA ASP A 41 12.25 11.71 -9.37
C ASP A 41 13.46 12.19 -10.20
N PRO A 42 13.29 13.17 -11.11
CA PRO A 42 14.39 13.77 -11.86
C PRO A 42 15.54 14.31 -10.99
N ASP A 43 15.23 14.80 -9.78
CA ASP A 43 16.25 15.36 -8.88
C ASP A 43 17.30 14.31 -8.48
N ASN A 44 16.94 13.02 -8.49
CA ASN A 44 17.81 11.91 -8.12
C ASN A 44 18.88 11.56 -9.18
N PHE A 45 18.82 12.19 -10.37
CA PHE A 45 19.90 12.11 -11.37
C PHE A 45 21.03 13.10 -11.12
N THR A 46 20.85 14.05 -10.20
CA THR A 46 21.91 14.97 -9.79
C THR A 46 22.74 14.36 -8.65
N PRO A 47 24.09 14.48 -8.66
CA PRO A 47 24.89 14.01 -7.54
C PRO A 47 24.52 14.69 -6.22
N ALA A 48 24.56 13.94 -5.12
CA ALA A 48 24.16 14.45 -3.81
C ALA A 48 25.04 15.63 -3.35
N ASN A 49 24.40 16.71 -2.89
CA ASN A 49 25.07 17.86 -2.29
C ASN A 49 24.56 18.06 -0.84
N PRO A 50 25.38 17.80 0.20
CA PRO A 50 24.93 17.92 1.59
C PRO A 50 24.64 19.37 2.02
N LEU A 51 25.10 20.37 1.27
CA LEU A 51 24.93 21.79 1.60
C LEU A 51 23.68 22.43 0.97
N SER A 52 23.00 21.72 0.06
CA SER A 52 21.85 22.25 -0.66
C SER A 52 20.72 21.22 -0.74
N THR A 53 19.51 21.65 -0.44
CA THR A 53 18.31 20.83 -0.60
C THR A 53 17.52 21.33 -1.81
N PRO A 54 17.06 20.43 -2.71
CA PRO A 54 16.20 20.83 -3.82
C PRO A 54 14.90 21.49 -3.31
N PRO A 55 14.40 22.54 -3.99
CA PRO A 55 13.21 23.27 -3.55
C PRO A 55 11.93 22.44 -3.56
N HIS A 56 11.84 21.41 -4.42
CA HIS A 56 10.66 20.55 -4.58
C HIS A 56 10.86 19.14 -4.00
N ILE A 57 11.64 19.00 -2.92
CA ILE A 57 11.93 17.71 -2.30
C ILE A 57 10.66 16.96 -1.86
N LYS A 58 10.51 15.75 -2.39
CA LYS A 58 9.43 14.80 -2.05
C LYS A 58 10.01 13.39 -1.94
N PRO A 59 9.40 12.51 -1.13
CA PRO A 59 9.79 11.11 -1.09
C PRO A 59 9.23 10.36 -2.30
N GLU A 60 9.62 9.09 -2.44
CA GLU A 60 9.06 8.20 -3.44
C GLU A 60 7.55 8.02 -3.26
N TRP A 61 6.86 7.70 -4.36
CA TRP A 61 5.40 7.71 -4.44
C TRP A 61 4.71 6.81 -3.40
N TYR A 62 5.30 5.65 -3.06
CA TYR A 62 4.76 4.73 -2.07
C TYR A 62 4.90 5.22 -0.62
N PHE A 63 5.69 6.26 -0.36
CA PHE A 63 5.81 6.89 0.96
C PHE A 63 4.99 8.16 1.12
N LEU A 64 4.32 8.65 0.06
CA LEU A 64 3.59 9.91 0.09
C LEU A 64 2.48 9.95 1.15
N PHE A 65 1.77 8.84 1.38
CA PHE A 65 0.71 8.79 2.41
C PHE A 65 1.28 9.03 3.82
N ALA A 66 2.40 8.38 4.15
CA ALA A 66 3.05 8.51 5.46
C ALA A 66 3.67 9.91 5.63
N TYR A 67 4.20 10.47 4.54
CA TYR A 67 4.73 11.82 4.50
C TYR A 67 3.65 12.90 4.71
N ALA A 68 2.47 12.72 4.11
CA ALA A 68 1.32 13.59 4.33
C ALA A 68 0.89 13.58 5.81
N ILE A 69 0.83 12.39 6.43
CA ILE A 69 0.54 12.26 7.87
C ILE A 69 1.59 12.98 8.71
N LEU A 70 2.88 12.79 8.42
CA LEU A 70 3.98 13.44 9.14
C LEU A 70 3.89 14.97 9.08
N ARG A 71 3.59 15.54 7.90
CA ARG A 71 3.48 17.00 7.70
C ARG A 71 2.18 17.60 8.22
N SER A 72 1.13 16.81 8.40
CA SER A 72 -0.15 17.29 8.92
C SER A 72 -0.09 17.74 10.39
N ILE A 73 0.91 17.28 11.15
CA ILE A 73 1.06 17.57 12.57
C ILE A 73 2.18 18.61 12.75
N PRO A 74 1.90 19.83 13.22
CA PRO A 74 2.89 20.88 13.44
C PRO A 74 3.71 20.66 14.73
N ASN A 75 4.13 19.42 14.99
CA ASN A 75 4.96 19.03 16.14
C ASN A 75 5.95 17.94 15.71
N LYS A 76 7.24 18.12 16.02
CA LYS A 76 8.29 17.17 15.63
C LYS A 76 8.08 15.77 16.20
N LEU A 77 7.77 15.65 17.49
CA LEU A 77 7.56 14.37 18.15
C LEU A 77 6.20 13.77 17.78
N GLY A 78 5.16 14.59 17.73
CA GLY A 78 3.81 14.16 17.35
C GLY A 78 3.74 13.60 15.93
N GLY A 79 4.41 14.25 14.98
CA GLY A 79 4.47 13.77 13.59
C GLY A 79 5.16 12.40 13.47
N VAL A 80 6.29 12.21 14.16
CA VAL A 80 7.02 10.93 14.14
C VAL A 80 6.19 9.81 14.78
N LEU A 81 5.51 10.08 15.89
CA LEU A 81 4.59 9.12 16.51
C LEU A 81 3.43 8.77 15.59
N ALA A 82 2.81 9.75 14.93
CA ALA A 82 1.70 9.51 14.02
C ALA A 82 2.10 8.67 12.79
N LEU A 83 3.29 8.92 12.23
CA LEU A 83 3.84 8.09 11.17
C LEU A 83 4.00 6.64 11.64
N LEU A 84 4.60 6.43 12.81
CA LEU A 84 4.79 5.10 13.38
C LEU A 84 3.43 4.40 13.63
N PHE A 85 2.46 5.12 14.18
CA PHE A 85 1.12 4.59 14.42
C PHE A 85 0.33 4.30 13.14
N SER A 86 0.60 5.00 12.04
CA SER A 86 -0.06 4.74 10.74
C SER A 86 0.18 3.31 10.24
N ILE A 87 1.30 2.70 10.62
CA ILE A 87 1.63 1.31 10.30
C ILE A 87 1.23 0.38 11.45
N LEU A 88 1.52 0.75 12.71
CA LEU A 88 1.21 -0.10 13.86
C LEU A 88 -0.29 -0.35 14.06
N ILE A 89 -1.16 0.54 13.59
CA ILE A 89 -2.62 0.35 13.69
C ILE A 89 -3.08 -0.95 13.01
N LEU A 90 -2.34 -1.44 12.00
CA LEU A 90 -2.62 -2.72 11.34
C LEU A 90 -2.52 -3.91 12.29
N LEU A 91 -1.64 -3.86 13.30
CA LEU A 91 -1.47 -4.93 14.29
C LEU A 91 -2.64 -4.98 15.29
N ILE A 92 -3.32 -3.85 15.49
CA ILE A 92 -4.45 -3.73 16.42
C ILE A 92 -5.75 -4.22 15.76
N MET A 93 -5.81 -4.31 14.43
CA MET A 93 -7.00 -4.71 13.66
C MET A 93 -7.72 -5.97 14.18
N PRO A 94 -7.05 -7.08 14.53
CA PRO A 94 -7.73 -8.27 15.04
C PRO A 94 -8.41 -8.03 16.39
N ILE A 95 -7.88 -7.14 17.22
CA ILE A 95 -8.35 -6.88 18.59
C ILE A 95 -9.60 -5.99 18.56
N ILE A 96 -9.67 -5.04 17.63
CA ILE A 96 -10.80 -4.11 17.50
C ILE A 96 -11.96 -4.66 16.67
N HIS A 97 -11.84 -5.89 16.13
CA HIS A 97 -12.90 -6.49 15.32
C HIS A 97 -14.08 -6.91 16.21
N THR A 98 -15.10 -6.06 16.28
CA THR A 98 -16.31 -6.27 17.12
C THR A 98 -17.42 -7.09 16.45
N SER A 99 -17.32 -7.34 15.14
CA SER A 99 -18.41 -7.98 14.41
C SER A 99 -18.42 -9.49 14.56
N LYS A 100 -19.63 -10.06 14.71
CA LYS A 100 -19.86 -11.51 14.71
C LYS A 100 -19.54 -12.16 13.35
N GLN A 101 -19.50 -11.39 12.26
CA GLN A 101 -19.18 -11.88 10.92
C GLN A 101 -17.74 -11.52 10.54
N ARG A 102 -16.96 -12.51 10.09
CA ARG A 102 -15.56 -12.32 9.69
C ARG A 102 -15.42 -11.51 8.40
N ALA A 103 -16.21 -11.81 7.37
CA ALA A 103 -16.10 -11.17 6.06
C ALA A 103 -16.94 -9.90 5.98
N MET A 104 -16.50 -8.94 5.14
CA MET A 104 -17.26 -7.71 4.85
C MET A 104 -18.32 -7.88 3.74
N ILE A 105 -18.42 -9.06 3.13
CA ILE A 105 -19.29 -9.33 1.97
C ILE A 105 -20.75 -8.93 2.26
N PHE A 106 -21.27 -9.32 3.43
CA PHE A 106 -22.64 -9.12 3.87
C PHE A 106 -22.82 -7.93 4.84
N ARG A 107 -21.85 -7.02 4.92
CA ARG A 107 -21.88 -5.88 5.83
C ARG A 107 -21.79 -4.55 5.05
N PRO A 108 -22.92 -4.02 4.54
CA PRO A 108 -22.92 -2.89 3.60
C PRO A 108 -22.30 -1.62 4.18
N THR A 109 -22.57 -1.31 5.45
CA THR A 109 -22.02 -0.12 6.14
C THR A 109 -20.49 -0.18 6.25
N THR A 110 -19.93 -1.31 6.68
CA THR A 110 -18.45 -1.46 6.72
C THR A 110 -17.81 -1.55 5.36
N LYS A 111 -18.51 -2.07 4.34
CA LYS A 111 -18.00 -2.06 2.97
C LYS A 111 -17.85 -0.62 2.47
N LEU A 112 -18.82 0.25 2.76
CA LEU A 112 -18.72 1.68 2.44
C LEU A 112 -17.53 2.31 3.17
N LEU A 113 -17.39 2.09 4.49
CA LEU A 113 -16.29 2.63 5.29
C LEU A 113 -14.90 2.14 4.82
N PHE A 114 -14.81 0.89 4.37
CA PHE A 114 -13.57 0.36 3.78
C PHE A 114 -13.21 1.11 2.50
N TRP A 115 -14.17 1.34 1.60
CA TRP A 115 -13.91 2.09 0.37
C TRP A 115 -13.61 3.57 0.62
N THR A 116 -14.23 4.20 1.62
CA THR A 116 -13.84 5.56 2.01
C THR A 116 -12.43 5.62 2.57
N LEU A 117 -11.99 4.58 3.31
CA LEU A 117 -10.60 4.49 3.79
C LEU A 117 -9.61 4.34 2.63
N VAL A 118 -9.93 3.49 1.64
CA VAL A 118 -9.07 3.28 0.45
C VAL A 118 -8.99 4.55 -0.42
N ALA A 119 -10.09 5.30 -0.54
CA ALA A 119 -10.15 6.54 -1.31
C ALA A 119 -9.49 7.73 -0.59
N ASN A 120 -9.21 7.62 0.70
CA ASN A 120 -8.59 8.70 1.47
C ASN A 120 -7.09 8.80 1.13
N THR A 121 -6.77 9.64 0.16
CA THR A 121 -5.41 10.01 -0.25
C THR A 121 -4.84 11.12 0.60
#